data_AF-L8N322-F1
#
_entry.id   AF-L8N322-F1
#
_cell.length_a   1.000
_cell.length_b   1.000
_cell.length_c   1.000
_cell.angle_alpha   90.00
_cell.angle_beta   90.00
_cell.angle_gamma   90.00
#
_symmetry.space_group_name_H-M   'P 1'
#
loop_
_entity.id
_entity.type
_entity.pdbx_description
1 polymer ?
#
loop_
_entity_poly.entity_id
_entity_poly.type
_entity_poly.pdbx_seq_one_letter_code
_entity_poly.pdbx_strand_id
1 'polypeptide(L)'
;MDNRKNFQAVTNLQPLKKNATQVCGQEFIDTLTARHIYAKDDIFWLEVNCYLNIPNNAYEQMLIAKQEELKIHEANLATERQSEIVRLLENKRLLYEKTRQSWTIKLFESPESKMFGKYFAEATSLDNTPLTSSFFDTVHKAEQNIFSLIDQFDNKNEKEVLFTKYYRVLKPIYLMFLYLSGSDEYFEKERCKETFTGVRSWISLQWDILDRLEKEGLLEQPQRKSPNPKKVTYVELTKNGIKEARKNLQNINLDGVDALLLERTYHEEYIKHKTNLDLNREIDNDQ
;
A
#
# COMPACT_ATOMS: atom_id res chain seq x y z
N MET A 1 -19.57 -9.51 -25.14
CA MET A 1 -19.01 -10.78 -24.63
C MET A 1 -18.46 -11.54 -25.82
N ASP A 2 -17.22 -12.03 -25.74
CA ASP A 2 -16.57 -12.68 -26.88
C ASP A 2 -16.89 -14.18 -26.87
N ASN A 3 -17.94 -14.59 -27.59
CA ASN A 3 -18.41 -15.98 -27.65
C ASN A 3 -17.33 -16.94 -28.18
N ARG A 4 -16.36 -16.44 -28.94
CA ARG A 4 -15.22 -17.24 -29.41
C ARG A 4 -14.34 -17.69 -28.25
N LYS A 5 -14.20 -16.86 -27.21
CA LYS A 5 -13.42 -17.20 -26.02
C LYS A 5 -14.11 -18.25 -25.16
N ASN A 6 -15.43 -18.24 -25.08
CA ASN A 6 -16.19 -19.29 -24.39
C ASN A 6 -16.04 -20.64 -25.10
N PHE A 7 -16.14 -20.65 -26.43
CA PHE A 7 -15.86 -21.84 -27.24
C PHE A 7 -14.45 -22.38 -26.96
N GLN A 8 -13.44 -21.51 -27.02
CA GLN A 8 -12.04 -21.89 -26.78
C GLN A 8 -11.80 -22.37 -25.35
N ALA A 9 -12.43 -21.74 -24.35
CA ALA A 9 -12.26 -22.09 -22.94
C ALA A 9 -12.74 -23.52 -22.62
N VAL A 10 -13.85 -23.96 -23.22
CA VAL A 10 -14.43 -25.28 -22.95
C VAL A 10 -13.85 -26.36 -23.87
N THR A 11 -13.64 -26.04 -25.15
CA THR A 11 -13.19 -27.04 -26.13
C THR A 11 -11.67 -27.17 -26.22
N ASN A 12 -10.93 -26.19 -25.68
CA ASN A 12 -9.48 -26.04 -25.88
C ASN A 12 -9.05 -25.96 -27.36
N LEU A 13 -9.99 -25.61 -28.26
CA LEU A 13 -9.76 -25.46 -29.69
C LEU A 13 -9.83 -23.99 -30.10
N GLN A 14 -9.03 -23.61 -31.10
CA GLN A 14 -9.13 -22.27 -31.70
C GLN A 14 -10.51 -22.06 -32.34
N PRO A 15 -11.11 -20.87 -32.24
CA PRO A 15 -12.44 -20.56 -32.79
C PRO A 15 -12.36 -20.43 -34.32
N LEU A 16 -12.24 -21.56 -35.00
CA LEU A 16 -12.20 -21.69 -36.46
C LEU A 16 -13.39 -22.52 -36.93
N LYS A 17 -13.96 -22.22 -38.11
CA LYS A 17 -15.08 -22.98 -38.69
C LYS A 17 -14.81 -24.49 -38.70
N LYS A 18 -13.60 -24.91 -39.08
CA LYS A 18 -13.21 -26.33 -39.11
C LYS A 18 -13.30 -27.01 -37.73
N ASN A 19 -12.96 -26.28 -36.66
CA ASN A 19 -13.01 -26.80 -35.30
C ASN A 19 -14.46 -26.84 -34.79
N ALA A 20 -15.28 -25.84 -35.15
CA ALA A 20 -16.72 -25.87 -34.88
C ALA A 20 -17.41 -27.03 -35.63
N THR A 21 -17.07 -27.26 -36.90
CA THR A 21 -17.53 -28.44 -37.66
C THR A 21 -17.11 -29.75 -36.99
N GLN A 22 -15.88 -29.83 -36.47
CA GLN A 22 -15.38 -31.02 -35.79
C GLN A 22 -16.19 -31.36 -34.55
N VAL A 23 -16.63 -30.36 -33.77
CA VAL A 23 -17.33 -30.59 -32.49
C VAL A 23 -18.86 -30.56 -32.60
N CYS A 24 -19.43 -29.81 -33.55
CA CYS A 24 -20.88 -29.70 -33.74
C CYS A 24 -21.42 -30.54 -34.92
N GLY A 25 -20.54 -31.07 -35.78
CA GLY A 25 -20.91 -31.77 -37.00
C GLY A 25 -21.18 -30.84 -38.18
N GLN A 26 -21.00 -31.36 -39.40
CA GLN A 26 -21.18 -30.61 -40.64
C GLN A 26 -22.65 -30.19 -40.86
N GLU A 27 -23.60 -31.08 -40.54
CA GLU A 27 -25.03 -30.83 -40.71
C GLU A 27 -25.49 -29.58 -39.95
N PHE A 28 -25.07 -29.41 -38.70
CA PHE A 28 -25.39 -28.22 -37.91
C PHE A 28 -24.82 -26.95 -38.54
N ILE A 29 -23.55 -26.97 -38.95
CA ILE A 29 -22.89 -25.80 -39.58
C ILE A 29 -23.55 -25.43 -40.92
N ASP A 30 -24.05 -26.42 -41.66
CA ASP A 30 -24.79 -26.19 -42.90
C ASP A 30 -26.13 -25.51 -42.64
N THR A 31 -26.85 -25.84 -41.55
CA THR A 31 -28.08 -25.12 -41.18
C THR A 31 -27.83 -23.64 -40.87
N LEU A 32 -26.71 -23.29 -40.23
CA LEU A 32 -26.33 -21.90 -39.97
C LEU A 32 -25.97 -21.18 -41.26
N THR A 33 -25.24 -21.85 -42.15
CA THR A 33 -24.84 -21.30 -43.46
C THR A 33 -26.07 -21.03 -44.34
N ALA A 34 -27.07 -21.91 -44.31
CA ALA A 34 -28.35 -21.74 -45.02
C ALA A 34 -29.16 -20.53 -44.51
N ARG A 35 -28.94 -20.11 -43.26
CA ARG A 35 -29.49 -18.89 -42.65
C ARG A 35 -28.62 -17.65 -42.86
N HIS A 36 -27.59 -17.73 -43.71
CA HIS A 36 -26.60 -16.69 -43.95
C HIS A 36 -25.79 -16.28 -42.70
N ILE A 37 -25.58 -17.20 -41.75
CA ILE A 37 -24.74 -16.99 -40.56
C ILE A 37 -23.39 -17.69 -40.78
N TYR A 38 -22.30 -16.91 -40.80
CA TYR A 38 -20.96 -17.41 -41.13
C TYR A 38 -20.00 -17.28 -39.95
N ALA A 39 -18.91 -18.06 -39.95
CA ALA A 39 -17.95 -18.12 -38.83
C ALA A 39 -17.25 -16.78 -38.47
N LYS A 40 -17.31 -15.78 -39.36
CA LYS A 40 -16.82 -14.42 -39.09
C LYS A 40 -17.80 -13.60 -38.23
N ASP A 41 -19.06 -14.02 -38.15
CA ASP A 41 -20.13 -13.32 -37.45
C ASP A 41 -20.18 -13.77 -35.98
N ASP A 42 -20.46 -12.87 -35.04
CA ASP A 42 -20.51 -13.20 -33.61
C ASP A 42 -21.70 -14.10 -33.26
N ILE A 43 -22.79 -13.97 -34.03
CA ILE A 43 -24.00 -14.80 -33.91
C ILE A 43 -23.68 -16.27 -34.21
N PHE A 44 -22.76 -16.56 -35.13
CA PHE A 44 -22.32 -17.93 -35.40
C PHE A 44 -21.76 -18.59 -34.13
N TRP A 45 -20.92 -17.87 -33.39
CA TRP A 45 -20.31 -18.39 -32.18
C TRP A 45 -21.28 -18.44 -31.00
N LEU A 46 -22.30 -17.59 -30.98
CA LEU A 46 -23.40 -17.71 -30.04
C LEU A 46 -24.17 -19.02 -30.27
N GLU A 47 -24.59 -19.30 -31.50
CA GLU A 47 -25.34 -20.51 -31.86
C GLU A 47 -24.52 -21.79 -31.62
N VAL A 48 -23.22 -21.77 -31.96
CA VAL A 48 -22.28 -22.87 -31.67
C VAL A 48 -22.17 -23.12 -30.16
N ASN A 49 -22.01 -22.07 -29.35
CA ASN A 49 -21.94 -22.23 -27.90
C ASN A 49 -23.26 -22.75 -27.33
N CYS A 50 -24.41 -22.25 -27.79
CA CYS A 50 -25.72 -22.76 -27.40
C CYS A 50 -25.88 -24.24 -27.75
N TYR A 51 -25.50 -24.65 -28.95
CA TYR A 51 -25.57 -26.06 -29.39
C TYR A 51 -24.69 -26.97 -28.51
N LEU A 52 -23.52 -26.48 -28.08
CA LEU A 52 -22.61 -27.20 -27.20
C LEU A 52 -22.94 -27.04 -25.70
N ASN A 53 -24.03 -26.36 -25.35
CA ASN A 53 -24.39 -26.01 -23.96
C ASN A 53 -23.26 -25.28 -23.19
N ILE A 54 -22.45 -24.48 -23.88
CA ILE A 54 -21.36 -23.71 -23.27
C ILE A 54 -21.96 -22.46 -22.59
N PRO A 55 -21.76 -22.27 -21.27
CA PRO A 55 -22.23 -21.08 -20.57
C PRO A 55 -21.65 -19.78 -21.14
N ASN A 56 -22.45 -18.70 -21.10
CA ASN A 56 -22.03 -17.38 -21.58
C ASN A 56 -20.84 -16.78 -20.79
N ASN A 57 -20.56 -17.30 -19.60
CA ASN A 57 -19.45 -16.91 -18.73
C ASN A 57 -18.35 -17.99 -18.64
N ALA A 58 -18.34 -19.00 -19.52
CA ALA A 58 -17.38 -20.12 -19.44
C ALA A 58 -15.92 -19.65 -19.45
N TYR A 59 -15.58 -18.63 -20.25
CA TYR A 59 -14.24 -18.04 -20.26
C TYR A 59 -13.89 -17.35 -18.94
N GLU A 60 -14.84 -16.64 -18.34
CA GLU A 60 -14.64 -15.97 -17.04
C GLU A 60 -14.45 -17.01 -15.92
N GLN A 61 -15.24 -18.09 -15.92
CA GLN A 61 -15.09 -19.19 -14.97
C GLN A 61 -13.73 -19.90 -15.10
N MET A 62 -13.26 -20.14 -16.33
CA MET A 62 -11.93 -20.71 -16.56
C MET A 62 -10.82 -19.78 -16.04
N LEU A 63 -10.94 -18.47 -16.23
CA LEU A 63 -9.98 -17.50 -15.69
C LEU A 63 -9.96 -17.49 -14.17
N ILE A 64 -11.14 -17.52 -13.53
CA ILE A 64 -11.25 -17.59 -12.07
C ILE A 64 -10.60 -18.89 -11.55
N ALA A 65 -10.97 -20.04 -12.12
CA ALA A 65 -10.39 -21.33 -11.72
C ALA A 65 -8.86 -21.34 -11.87
N LYS A 66 -8.33 -20.82 -12.98
CA LYS A 66 -6.88 -20.72 -13.19
C LYS A 66 -6.20 -19.80 -12.18
N GLN A 67 -6.83 -18.68 -11.82
CA GLN A 67 -6.30 -17.79 -10.80
C GLN A 67 -6.33 -18.44 -9.41
N GLU A 68 -7.38 -19.19 -9.09
CA GLU A 68 -7.49 -19.95 -7.84
C GLU A 68 -6.44 -21.04 -7.77
N GLU A 69 -6.23 -21.81 -8.84
CA GLU A 69 -5.16 -22.80 -8.93
C GLU A 69 -3.77 -22.18 -8.73
N LEU A 70 -3.51 -21.03 -9.36
CA LEU A 70 -2.25 -20.29 -9.16
C LEU A 70 -2.08 -19.86 -7.70
N LYS A 71 -3.13 -19.31 -7.08
CA LYS A 71 -3.09 -18.90 -5.67
C LYS A 71 -2.85 -20.09 -4.73
N ILE A 72 -3.50 -21.21 -4.98
CA ILE A 72 -3.31 -22.45 -4.21
C ILE A 72 -1.86 -22.95 -4.37
N HIS A 73 -1.35 -22.94 -5.60
CA HIS A 73 0.02 -23.35 -5.89
C HIS A 73 1.05 -22.45 -5.19
N GLU A 74 0.87 -21.13 -5.25
CA GLU A 74 1.73 -20.15 -4.57
C GLU A 74 1.66 -20.30 -3.04
N ALA A 75 0.47 -20.54 -2.48
CA ALA A 75 0.29 -20.78 -1.06
C ALA A 75 0.97 -22.07 -0.58
N ASN A 76 0.88 -23.15 -1.38
CA ASN A 76 1.56 -24.41 -1.09
C ASN A 76 3.08 -24.23 -1.13
N LEU A 77 3.63 -23.56 -2.16
CA LEU A 77 5.05 -23.23 -2.25
C LEU A 77 5.53 -22.36 -1.08
N ALA A 78 4.73 -21.38 -0.65
CA ALA A 78 5.05 -20.56 0.52
C ALA A 78 5.10 -21.39 1.81
N THR A 79 4.16 -22.31 1.97
CA THR A 79 4.09 -23.22 3.13
C THR A 79 5.28 -24.18 3.16
N GLU A 80 5.64 -24.76 2.01
CA GLU A 80 6.82 -25.63 1.87
C GLU A 80 8.11 -24.85 2.19
N ARG A 81 8.27 -23.65 1.65
CA ARG A 81 9.42 -22.78 1.93
C ARG A 81 9.52 -22.45 3.41
N GLN A 82 8.41 -22.11 4.06
CA GLN A 82 8.41 -21.76 5.47
C GLN A 82 8.77 -22.97 6.34
N SER A 83 8.22 -24.14 6.03
CA SER A 83 8.52 -25.39 6.71
C SER A 83 10.00 -25.75 6.59
N GLU A 84 10.58 -25.55 5.40
CA GLU A 84 11.99 -25.76 5.17
C GLU A 84 12.87 -24.76 5.94
N ILE A 85 12.52 -23.48 5.98
CA ILE A 85 13.23 -22.47 6.79
C ILE A 85 13.24 -22.87 8.26
N VAL A 86 12.09 -23.30 8.82
CA VAL A 86 12.00 -23.75 10.22
C VAL A 86 12.95 -24.93 10.46
N ARG A 87 12.92 -25.95 9.60
CA ARG A 87 13.83 -27.11 9.68
C ARG A 87 15.30 -26.67 9.67
N LEU A 88 15.67 -25.74 8.80
CA LEU A 88 17.05 -25.25 8.68
C LEU A 88 17.49 -24.47 9.92
N LEU A 89 16.60 -23.65 10.50
CA LEU A 89 16.89 -22.86 11.70
C LEU A 89 16.97 -23.71 12.97
N GLU A 90 16.13 -24.74 13.12
CA GLU A 90 16.16 -25.66 14.26
C GLU A 90 17.42 -26.53 14.28
N ASN A 91 17.97 -26.84 13.10
CA ASN A 91 19.10 -27.76 12.94
C ASN A 91 20.40 -27.04 12.53
N LYS A 92 20.48 -25.72 12.77
CA LYS A 92 21.65 -24.91 12.43
C LYS A 92 22.83 -25.20 13.38
N ARG A 93 24.04 -25.13 12.84
CA ARG A 93 25.29 -25.20 13.60
C ARG A 93 25.98 -23.85 13.60
N LEU A 94 26.30 -23.32 14.78
CA LEU A 94 27.12 -22.10 14.89
C LEU A 94 28.55 -22.40 14.39
N LEU A 95 29.03 -21.61 13.44
CA LEU A 95 30.41 -21.66 12.97
C LEU A 95 31.32 -20.77 13.81
N TYR A 96 30.94 -19.51 13.96
CA TYR A 96 31.65 -18.56 14.82
C TYR A 96 30.73 -17.39 15.21
N GLU A 97 31.17 -16.67 16.22
CA GLU A 97 30.56 -15.44 16.72
C GLU A 97 31.62 -14.33 16.74
N LYS A 98 31.21 -13.12 16.36
CA LYS A 98 32.08 -11.93 16.41
C LYS A 98 31.28 -10.69 16.75
N THR A 99 31.97 -9.70 17.31
CA THR A 99 31.39 -8.40 17.60
C THR A 99 31.87 -7.38 16.57
N ARG A 100 30.95 -6.56 16.07
CA ARG A 100 31.23 -5.41 15.22
C ARG A 100 30.52 -4.20 15.83
N GLN A 101 31.28 -3.27 16.39
CA GLN A 101 30.73 -2.10 17.08
C GLN A 101 29.71 -2.53 18.17
N SER A 102 28.45 -2.13 18.04
CA SER A 102 27.33 -2.45 18.93
C SER A 102 26.55 -3.72 18.52
N TRP A 103 27.06 -4.50 17.57
CA TRP A 103 26.41 -5.69 17.03
C TRP A 103 27.17 -6.97 17.37
N THR A 104 26.44 -7.96 17.88
CA THR A 104 26.90 -9.35 18.00
C THR A 104 26.42 -10.11 16.77
N ILE A 105 27.34 -10.71 16.02
CA ILE A 105 27.07 -11.40 14.75
C ILE A 105 27.44 -12.86 14.89
N LYS A 106 26.50 -13.74 14.57
CA LYS A 106 26.64 -15.19 14.62
C LYS A 106 26.46 -15.75 13.22
N LEU A 107 27.43 -16.51 12.75
CA LEU A 107 27.37 -17.17 11.45
C LEU A 107 27.02 -18.65 11.65
N PHE A 108 26.04 -19.13 10.89
CA PHE A 108 25.54 -20.49 10.97
C PHE A 108 25.73 -21.25 9.67
N GLU A 109 25.86 -22.56 9.81
CA GLU A 109 25.75 -23.55 8.75
C GLU A 109 24.48 -24.36 8.99
N SER A 110 23.60 -24.42 7.99
CA SER A 110 22.39 -25.24 8.00
C SER A 110 22.64 -26.60 7.33
N PRO A 111 21.74 -27.58 7.57
CA PRO A 111 21.69 -28.79 6.75
C PRO A 111 21.49 -28.46 5.26
N GLU A 112 21.79 -29.43 4.39
CA GLU A 112 21.55 -29.27 2.96
C GLU A 112 20.06 -29.03 2.67
N SER A 113 19.82 -28.11 1.74
CA SER A 113 18.51 -27.76 1.22
C SER A 113 18.54 -27.75 -0.30
N LYS A 114 17.43 -28.15 -0.93
CA LYS A 114 17.25 -27.99 -2.38
C LYS A 114 16.76 -26.58 -2.74
N MET A 115 16.30 -25.80 -1.74
CA MET A 115 15.67 -24.49 -1.95
C MET A 115 16.57 -23.32 -1.53
N PHE A 116 17.45 -23.52 -0.56
CA PHE A 116 18.23 -22.46 0.07
C PHE A 116 19.72 -22.80 0.12
N GLY A 117 20.54 -21.76 0.20
CA GLY A 117 21.97 -21.91 0.46
C GLY A 117 22.25 -22.46 1.88
N LYS A 118 23.49 -22.91 2.10
CA LYS A 118 23.91 -23.58 3.33
C LYS A 118 24.24 -22.64 4.50
N TYR A 119 24.59 -21.39 4.23
CA TYR A 119 25.13 -20.48 5.23
C TYR A 119 24.25 -19.24 5.39
N PHE A 120 24.08 -18.76 6.61
CA PHE A 120 23.40 -17.51 6.91
C PHE A 120 23.97 -16.93 8.20
N ALA A 121 23.68 -15.65 8.47
CA ALA A 121 24.13 -14.95 9.65
C ALA A 121 22.95 -14.28 10.36
N GLU A 122 23.04 -14.23 11.68
CA GLU A 122 22.16 -13.45 12.53
C GLU A 122 23.00 -12.38 13.22
N ALA A 123 22.47 -11.18 13.36
CA ALA A 123 23.05 -10.11 14.13
C ALA A 123 22.04 -9.59 15.15
N THR A 124 22.54 -9.23 16.33
CA THR A 124 21.74 -8.64 17.40
C THR A 124 22.45 -7.40 17.89
N SER A 125 21.75 -6.26 17.87
CA SER A 125 22.27 -5.02 18.43
C SER A 125 22.25 -5.03 19.97
N LEU A 126 22.94 -4.09 20.61
CA LEU A 126 22.86 -3.85 22.05
C LEU A 126 21.42 -3.63 22.54
N ASP A 127 20.57 -3.01 21.72
CA ASP A 127 19.16 -2.75 22.01
C ASP A 127 18.26 -3.96 21.65
N ASN A 128 18.84 -5.15 21.47
CA ASN A 128 18.16 -6.39 21.10
C ASN A 128 17.40 -6.35 19.76
N THR A 129 17.81 -5.51 18.81
CA THR A 129 17.23 -5.53 17.46
C THR A 129 17.83 -6.68 16.66
N PRO A 130 17.04 -7.66 16.19
CA PRO A 130 17.55 -8.77 15.40
C PRO A 130 17.60 -8.41 13.91
N LEU A 131 18.67 -8.84 13.24
CA LEU A 131 18.78 -8.87 11.78
C LEU A 131 19.22 -10.27 11.36
N THR A 132 18.67 -10.78 10.26
CA THR A 132 19.03 -12.08 9.73
C THR A 132 19.31 -11.95 8.24
N SER A 133 20.43 -12.49 7.78
CA SER A 133 20.75 -12.56 6.37
C SER A 133 19.87 -13.59 5.66
N SER A 134 19.80 -13.51 4.33
CA SER A 134 19.33 -14.65 3.55
C SER A 134 20.30 -15.84 3.66
N PHE A 135 19.87 -16.99 3.13
CA PHE A 135 20.71 -18.18 2.97
C PHE A 135 21.58 -18.05 1.71
N PHE A 136 22.85 -18.45 1.82
CA PHE A 136 23.86 -18.36 0.76
C PHE A 136 24.73 -19.61 0.67
N ASP A 137 25.30 -19.88 -0.50
CA ASP A 137 26.15 -21.05 -0.72
C ASP A 137 27.53 -20.92 -0.09
N THR A 138 27.94 -19.71 0.31
CA THR A 138 29.24 -19.47 0.93
C THR A 138 29.13 -18.61 2.18
N VAL A 139 30.01 -18.92 3.15
CA VAL A 139 30.20 -18.15 4.38
C VAL A 139 30.42 -16.67 4.09
N HIS A 140 31.28 -16.36 3.12
CA HIS A 140 31.64 -14.98 2.78
C HIS A 140 30.44 -14.16 2.30
N LYS A 141 29.53 -14.76 1.51
CA LYS A 141 28.33 -14.05 1.04
C LYS A 141 27.35 -13.78 2.17
N ALA A 142 27.13 -14.75 3.07
CA ALA A 142 26.30 -14.56 4.26
C ALA A 142 26.86 -13.44 5.15
N GLU A 143 28.17 -13.42 5.35
CA GLU A 143 28.88 -12.40 6.12
C GLU A 143 28.78 -11.00 5.49
N GLN A 144 29.03 -10.86 4.20
CA GLN A 144 28.87 -9.58 3.50
C GLN A 144 27.43 -9.08 3.54
N ASN A 145 26.45 -9.99 3.42
CA ASN A 145 25.05 -9.62 3.47
C ASN A 145 24.66 -9.07 4.85
N ILE A 146 25.02 -9.75 5.94
CA ILE A 146 24.68 -9.25 7.28
C ILE A 146 25.38 -7.93 7.59
N PHE A 147 26.61 -7.73 7.11
CA PHE A 147 27.30 -6.44 7.22
C PHE A 147 26.58 -5.32 6.48
N SER A 148 26.13 -5.58 5.25
CA SER A 148 25.34 -4.63 4.49
C SER A 148 24.01 -4.30 5.18
N LEU A 149 23.34 -5.30 5.77
CA LEU A 149 22.11 -5.09 6.54
C LEU A 149 22.34 -4.21 7.78
N ILE A 150 23.43 -4.44 8.51
CA ILE A 150 23.84 -3.61 9.65
C ILE A 150 24.12 -2.18 9.18
N ASP A 151 24.92 -1.99 8.14
CA ASP A 151 25.26 -0.66 7.63
C ASP A 151 24.01 0.09 7.16
N GLN A 152 23.07 -0.60 6.51
CA GLN A 152 21.79 -0.02 6.11
C GLN A 152 20.93 0.37 7.32
N PHE A 153 20.88 -0.48 8.34
CA PHE A 153 20.16 -0.20 9.57
C PHE A 153 20.73 1.03 10.29
N ASP A 154 22.04 1.05 10.50
CA ASP A 154 22.72 2.15 11.22
C ASP A 154 22.57 3.47 10.45
N ASN A 155 22.76 3.46 9.12
CA ASN A 155 22.53 4.64 8.29
C ASN A 155 21.09 5.13 8.33
N LYS A 156 20.10 4.21 8.36
CA LYS A 156 18.68 4.57 8.45
C LYS A 156 18.38 5.16 9.83
N ASN A 157 18.90 4.57 10.88
CA ASN A 157 18.73 5.04 12.25
C ASN A 157 19.36 6.42 12.45
N GLU A 158 20.58 6.65 11.94
CA GLU A 158 21.24 7.96 12.00
C GLU A 158 20.42 9.03 11.26
N LYS A 159 19.91 8.71 10.07
CA LYS A 159 19.02 9.60 9.32
C LYS A 159 17.74 9.90 10.08
N GLU A 160 17.13 8.92 10.75
CA GLU A 160 15.92 9.11 11.56
C GLU A 160 16.19 9.94 12.82
N VAL A 161 17.35 9.76 13.46
CA VAL A 161 17.78 10.57 14.60
C VAL A 161 17.97 12.02 14.17
N LEU A 162 18.62 12.25 13.01
CA LEU A 162 18.77 13.58 12.45
C LEU A 162 17.41 14.18 12.06
N PHE A 163 16.54 13.37 11.43
CA PHE A 163 15.15 13.70 11.13
C PHE A 163 14.41 14.21 12.35
N THR A 164 14.41 13.43 13.41
CA THR A 164 13.69 13.75 14.65
C THR A 164 14.18 15.07 15.26
N LYS A 165 15.50 15.33 15.21
CA LYS A 165 16.07 16.59 15.71
C LYS A 165 15.57 17.80 14.93
N TYR A 166 15.60 17.78 13.60
CA TYR A 166 15.09 18.91 12.82
C TYR A 166 13.56 18.98 12.82
N TYR A 167 12.86 17.84 12.83
CA TYR A 167 11.41 17.79 12.86
C TYR A 167 10.86 18.50 14.10
N ARG A 168 11.51 18.35 15.26
CA ARG A 168 11.14 19.07 16.48
C ARG A 168 11.13 20.60 16.31
N VAL A 169 12.01 21.14 15.46
CA VAL A 169 12.10 22.58 15.17
C VAL A 169 11.15 22.96 14.03
N LEU A 170 11.12 22.16 12.96
CA LEU A 170 10.31 22.45 11.78
C LEU A 170 8.81 22.25 12.02
N LYS A 171 8.40 21.32 12.89
CA LYS A 171 7.00 21.07 13.24
C LYS A 171 6.24 22.34 13.62
N PRO A 172 6.64 23.10 14.67
CA PRO A 172 5.92 24.31 15.03
C PRO A 172 5.95 25.36 13.92
N ILE A 173 7.09 25.51 13.23
CA ILE A 173 7.25 26.46 12.11
C ILE A 173 6.26 26.14 10.99
N TYR A 174 6.20 24.88 10.56
CA TYR A 174 5.33 24.42 9.48
C TYR A 174 3.86 24.59 9.85
N LEU A 175 3.47 24.21 11.07
CA LEU A 175 2.09 24.39 11.55
C LEU A 175 1.68 25.86 11.55
N MET A 176 2.55 26.76 12.03
CA MET A 176 2.29 28.20 11.98
C MET A 176 2.18 28.69 10.54
N PHE A 177 3.11 28.32 9.65
CA PHE A 177 3.05 28.72 8.24
C PHE A 177 1.75 28.25 7.57
N LEU A 178 1.43 26.96 7.67
CA LEU A 178 0.21 26.40 7.09
C LEU A 178 -1.05 27.09 7.62
N TYR A 179 -1.09 27.42 8.91
CA TYR A 179 -2.22 28.12 9.52
C TYR A 179 -2.35 29.58 9.06
N LEU A 180 -1.22 30.28 8.94
CA LEU A 180 -1.19 31.68 8.53
C LEU A 180 -1.47 31.87 7.04
N SER A 181 -0.90 30.99 6.19
CA SER A 181 -1.08 31.06 4.73
C SER A 181 -2.36 30.41 4.23
N GLY A 182 -3.02 29.62 5.07
CA GLY A 182 -4.21 28.89 4.69
C GLY A 182 -5.47 29.74 4.66
N SER A 183 -6.41 29.30 3.83
CA SER A 183 -7.77 29.84 3.76
C SER A 183 -8.70 28.99 4.61
N ASP A 184 -9.67 29.63 5.23
CA ASP A 184 -10.72 28.92 5.97
C ASP A 184 -11.67 28.21 5.02
N GLU A 185 -11.97 26.97 5.36
CA GLU A 185 -12.90 26.12 4.63
C GLU A 185 -14.21 25.96 5.42
N TYR A 186 -15.30 25.91 4.67
CA TYR A 186 -16.66 25.76 5.21
C TYR A 186 -17.43 24.78 4.33
N PHE A 187 -18.28 23.93 4.90
CA PHE A 187 -19.13 23.03 4.11
C PHE A 187 -20.39 23.72 3.56
N GLU A 188 -20.72 24.91 4.08
CA GLU A 188 -21.86 25.74 3.68
C GLU A 188 -21.47 27.19 3.44
N LYS A 189 -22.36 27.98 2.82
CA LYS A 189 -22.10 29.40 2.52
C LYS A 189 -22.07 30.29 3.75
N GLU A 190 -22.81 29.91 4.79
CA GLU A 190 -22.81 30.63 6.06
C GLU A 190 -21.48 30.39 6.76
N ARG A 191 -20.81 31.47 7.18
CA ARG A 191 -19.50 31.41 7.82
C ARG A 191 -19.66 31.52 9.33
N CYS A 192 -19.73 30.37 10.00
CA CYS A 192 -19.79 30.27 11.46
C CYS A 192 -18.94 29.09 11.96
N LYS A 193 -18.85 28.92 13.28
CA LYS A 193 -18.07 27.83 13.89
C LYS A 193 -18.66 26.44 13.60
N GLU A 194 -19.97 26.37 13.40
CA GLU A 194 -20.68 25.12 13.10
C GLU A 194 -20.41 24.67 11.67
N THR A 195 -20.20 25.61 10.74
CA THR A 195 -19.96 25.34 9.32
C THR A 195 -18.48 25.28 8.93
N PHE A 196 -17.60 25.78 9.79
CA PHE A 196 -16.14 25.75 9.60
C PHE A 196 -15.61 24.33 9.68
N THR A 197 -14.83 23.91 8.68
CA THR A 197 -14.31 22.55 8.57
C THR A 197 -12.81 22.45 8.79
N GLY A 198 -12.07 23.55 8.62
CA GLY A 198 -10.64 23.57 8.84
C GLY A 198 -9.94 24.69 8.06
N VAL A 199 -8.61 24.62 8.03
CA VAL A 199 -7.78 25.57 7.27
C VAL A 199 -7.09 24.81 6.14
N ARG A 200 -7.37 25.19 4.89
CA ARG A 200 -6.70 24.65 3.70
C ARG A 200 -5.50 25.51 3.33
N SER A 201 -4.34 24.88 3.19
CA SER A 201 -3.11 25.56 2.76
C SER A 201 -2.44 24.84 1.61
N TRP A 202 -1.76 25.61 0.75
CA TRP A 202 -0.96 25.06 -0.34
C TRP A 202 0.28 24.34 0.18
N ILE A 203 0.66 23.25 -0.51
CA ILE A 203 1.88 22.49 -0.23
C ILE A 203 3.04 23.12 -0.99
N SER A 204 3.90 23.84 -0.26
CA SER A 204 5.24 24.23 -0.69
C SER A 204 6.33 23.70 0.25
N LEU A 205 5.96 22.79 1.15
CA LEU A 205 6.75 22.32 2.27
C LEU A 205 7.31 20.90 2.03
N GLN A 206 8.36 20.54 2.76
CA GLN A 206 8.99 19.21 2.66
C GLN A 206 8.01 18.07 2.98
N TRP A 207 7.90 17.10 2.06
CA TRP A 207 6.97 15.98 2.14
C TRP A 207 7.11 15.13 3.39
N ASP A 208 8.34 14.81 3.80
CA ASP A 208 8.56 13.94 4.97
C ASP A 208 8.04 14.58 6.28
N ILE A 209 8.07 15.91 6.37
CA ILE A 209 7.48 16.64 7.51
C ILE A 209 5.95 16.57 7.45
N LEU A 210 5.36 16.78 6.28
CA LEU A 210 3.91 16.71 6.08
C LEU A 210 3.38 15.31 6.39
N ASP A 211 4.09 14.27 5.97
CA ASP A 211 3.76 12.88 6.24
C ASP A 211 3.80 12.56 7.72
N ARG A 212 4.74 13.16 8.47
CA ARG A 212 4.79 13.02 9.92
C ARG A 212 3.66 13.77 10.61
N LEU A 213 3.35 14.99 10.16
CA LEU A 213 2.21 15.77 10.67
C LEU A 213 0.86 15.07 10.42
N GLU A 214 0.70 14.42 9.28
CA GLU A 214 -0.49 13.60 8.97
C GLU A 214 -0.60 12.38 9.89
N LYS A 215 0.50 11.65 10.10
CA LYS A 215 0.55 10.54 11.06
C LYS A 215 0.24 10.96 12.50
N GLU A 216 0.61 12.18 12.88
CA GLU A 216 0.28 12.77 14.18
C GLU A 216 -1.16 13.33 14.24
N GLY A 217 -1.93 13.23 13.15
CA GLY A 217 -3.32 13.68 13.08
C GLY A 217 -3.48 15.20 13.10
N LEU A 218 -2.45 15.94 12.70
CA LEU A 218 -2.43 17.42 12.71
C LEU A 218 -2.85 18.02 11.37
N LEU A 219 -2.76 17.24 10.30
CA LEU A 219 -3.26 17.62 8.99
C LEU A 219 -3.74 16.40 8.22
N GLU A 220 -4.45 16.62 7.13
CA GLU A 220 -4.81 15.61 6.15
C GLU A 220 -4.25 15.98 4.77
N GLN A 221 -3.91 14.97 3.95
CA GLN A 221 -3.49 15.12 2.55
C GLN A 221 -4.51 14.47 1.58
N PRO A 222 -5.70 15.07 1.35
CA PRO A 222 -6.81 14.44 0.61
C PRO A 222 -6.45 13.91 -0.78
N GLN A 223 -5.52 14.57 -1.47
CA GLN A 223 -5.00 14.18 -2.78
C GLN A 223 -4.35 12.80 -2.81
N ARG A 224 -3.82 12.29 -1.68
CA ARG A 224 -3.24 10.95 -1.60
C ARG A 224 -4.30 9.84 -1.60
N LYS A 225 -5.55 10.19 -1.30
CA LYS A 225 -6.69 9.26 -1.22
C LYS A 225 -7.48 9.18 -2.55
N SER A 226 -7.11 9.96 -3.58
CA SER A 226 -7.84 10.03 -4.85
C SER A 226 -7.26 9.09 -5.92
N PRO A 227 -8.10 8.35 -6.69
CA PRO A 227 -7.65 7.50 -7.79
C PRO A 227 -7.08 8.28 -8.99
N ASN A 228 -7.23 9.61 -9.03
CA ASN A 228 -6.65 10.48 -10.06
C ASN A 228 -5.82 11.60 -9.40
N PRO A 229 -4.52 11.38 -9.13
CA PRO A 229 -3.64 12.39 -8.54
C PRO A 229 -3.31 13.46 -9.59
N LYS A 230 -4.16 14.49 -9.75
CA LYS A 230 -3.83 15.67 -10.57
C LYS A 230 -4.05 17.01 -9.85
N LYS A 231 -2.91 17.70 -9.70
CA LYS A 231 -2.64 19.15 -9.81
C LYS A 231 -2.93 20.13 -8.68
N VAL A 232 -3.63 19.79 -7.61
CA VAL A 232 -3.75 20.71 -6.45
C VAL A 232 -3.15 20.05 -5.22
N THR A 233 -1.92 20.47 -4.91
CA THR A 233 -1.16 20.03 -3.76
C THR A 233 -1.55 20.89 -2.57
N TYR A 234 -2.53 20.47 -1.77
CA TYR A 234 -2.94 21.18 -0.56
C TYR A 234 -2.95 20.25 0.66
N VAL A 235 -2.88 20.83 1.84
CA VAL A 235 -3.17 20.16 3.11
C VAL A 235 -4.33 20.84 3.80
N GLU A 236 -5.05 20.07 4.59
CA GLU A 236 -6.09 20.60 5.48
C GLU A 236 -5.63 20.39 6.91
N LEU A 237 -5.48 21.48 7.68
CA LEU A 237 -5.19 21.37 9.10
C LEU A 237 -6.41 20.81 9.82
N THR A 238 -6.19 19.75 10.62
CA THR A 238 -7.24 19.22 11.50
C THR A 238 -7.48 20.20 12.65
N LYS A 239 -8.55 19.96 13.42
CA LYS A 239 -8.79 20.67 14.68
C LYS A 239 -7.57 20.67 15.61
N ASN A 240 -6.87 19.54 15.70
CA ASN A 240 -5.64 19.42 16.51
C ASN A 240 -4.48 20.25 15.91
N GLY A 241 -4.32 20.23 14.59
CA GLY A 241 -3.33 21.05 13.90
C GLY A 241 -3.55 22.55 14.12
N ILE A 242 -4.81 23.01 14.00
CA ILE A 242 -5.17 24.42 14.24
C ILE A 242 -4.89 24.79 15.70
N LYS A 243 -5.26 23.94 16.65
CA LYS A 243 -4.98 24.15 18.08
C LYS A 243 -3.48 24.27 18.36
N GLU A 244 -2.68 23.35 17.81
CA GLU A 244 -1.23 23.35 18.00
C GLU A 244 -0.57 24.56 17.31
N ALA A 245 -1.00 24.92 16.10
CA ALA A 245 -0.53 26.11 15.40
C ALA A 245 -0.79 27.41 16.19
N ARG A 246 -2.01 27.58 16.71
CA ARG A 246 -2.39 28.74 17.54
C ARG A 246 -1.56 28.81 18.81
N LYS A 247 -1.36 27.69 19.50
CA LYS A 247 -0.49 27.61 20.68
C LYS A 247 0.95 28.00 20.32
N ASN A 248 1.47 27.55 19.18
CA ASN A 248 2.82 27.90 18.73
C ASN A 248 2.94 29.41 18.43
N LEU A 249 1.94 30.02 17.82
CA LEU A 249 1.90 31.46 17.59
C LEU A 249 1.91 32.25 18.90
N GLN A 250 1.10 31.86 19.89
CA GLN A 250 1.10 32.54 21.20
C GLN A 250 2.46 32.51 21.89
N ASN A 251 3.26 31.46 21.64
CA ASN A 251 4.57 31.29 22.28
C ASN A 251 5.72 31.99 21.56
N ILE A 252 5.58 32.41 20.28
CA ILE A 252 6.70 32.96 19.50
C ILE A 252 7.02 34.43 19.83
N ASN A 253 6.23 35.09 20.69
CA ASN A 253 6.42 36.47 21.14
C ASN A 253 6.74 37.45 20.00
N LEU A 254 5.88 37.44 18.97
CA LEU A 254 5.95 38.36 17.83
C LEU A 254 4.81 39.38 17.91
N ASP A 255 5.13 40.62 17.55
CA ASP A 255 4.13 41.68 17.46
C ASP A 255 3.04 41.35 16.43
N GLY A 256 1.80 41.75 16.70
CA GLY A 256 0.63 41.49 15.86
C GLY A 256 -0.01 40.09 16.01
N VAL A 257 0.62 39.15 16.71
CA VAL A 257 0.04 37.80 16.92
C VAL A 257 -1.28 37.87 17.69
N ASP A 258 -1.35 38.65 18.76
CA ASP A 258 -2.56 38.75 19.59
C ASP A 258 -3.74 39.32 18.80
N ALA A 259 -3.50 40.36 18.00
CA ALA A 259 -4.51 40.94 17.12
C ALA A 259 -5.02 39.91 16.10
N LEU A 260 -4.11 39.19 15.43
CA LEU A 260 -4.45 38.15 14.46
C LEU A 260 -5.28 37.01 15.10
N LEU A 261 -4.88 36.54 16.28
CA LEU A 261 -5.59 35.46 16.96
C LEU A 261 -6.98 35.89 17.45
N LEU A 262 -7.14 37.17 17.82
CA LEU A 262 -8.41 37.77 18.17
C LEU A 262 -9.34 37.89 16.95
N GLU A 263 -8.84 38.26 15.78
CA GLU A 263 -9.63 38.27 14.54
C GLU A 263 -10.18 36.88 14.19
N ARG A 264 -9.45 35.82 14.55
CA ARG A 264 -9.83 34.41 14.32
C ARG A 264 -10.42 33.73 15.57
N THR A 265 -11.14 34.45 16.43
CA THR A 265 -11.68 33.88 17.69
C THR A 265 -12.63 32.70 17.47
N TYR A 266 -13.40 32.68 16.37
CA TYR A 266 -14.28 31.55 16.03
C TYR A 266 -13.53 30.21 15.82
N HIS A 267 -12.22 30.24 15.52
CA HIS A 267 -11.40 29.02 15.47
C HIS A 267 -11.26 28.40 16.86
N GLU A 268 -11.15 29.24 17.90
CA GLU A 268 -11.10 28.80 19.29
C GLU A 268 -12.43 28.17 19.71
N GLU A 269 -13.54 28.76 19.27
CA GLU A 269 -14.88 28.22 19.49
C GLU A 269 -15.03 26.87 18.78
N TYR A 270 -14.60 26.77 17.52
CA TYR A 270 -14.59 25.51 16.78
C TYR A 270 -13.74 24.43 17.47
N ILE A 271 -12.53 24.76 17.94
CA ILE A 271 -11.65 23.82 18.67
C ILE A 271 -12.35 23.25 19.91
N LYS A 272 -13.13 24.08 20.62
CA LYS A 272 -13.86 23.69 21.85
C LYS A 272 -15.19 23.00 21.57
N HIS A 273 -15.77 23.23 20.39
CA HIS A 273 -17.05 22.69 19.99
C HIS A 273 -16.90 21.23 19.56
N LYS A 274 -17.77 20.33 20.04
CA LYS A 274 -17.89 18.97 19.49
C LYS A 274 -18.73 19.03 18.22
N THR A 275 -18.14 18.76 17.06
CA THR A 275 -18.89 18.72 15.80
C THR A 275 -19.46 17.33 15.55
N ASN A 276 -20.51 17.22 14.72
CA ASN A 276 -21.05 15.93 14.30
C ASN A 276 -20.01 15.04 13.57
N LEU A 277 -19.02 15.66 12.92
CA LEU A 277 -17.88 14.95 12.32
C LEU A 277 -16.96 14.31 13.37
N ASP A 278 -16.78 14.96 14.52
CA ASP A 278 -16.01 14.40 15.65
C ASP A 278 -16.74 13.17 16.25
N LEU A 279 -18.08 13.24 16.36
CA LEU A 279 -18.91 12.15 16.87
C LEU A 279 -18.93 10.93 15.93
N ASN A 280 -18.96 11.13 14.62
CA ASN A 280 -18.93 10.04 13.65
C ASN A 280 -17.55 9.35 13.57
N ARG A 281 -16.45 10.09 13.76
CA ARG A 281 -15.08 9.52 13.79
C ARG A 281 -14.79 8.73 15.07
N GLU A 282 -15.44 9.04 16.20
CA GLU A 282 -15.34 8.25 17.43
C GLU A 282 -16.01 6.86 17.25
N ILE A 283 -17.14 6.79 16.52
CA ILE A 283 -17.86 5.53 16.24
C ILE A 283 -17.05 4.58 15.34
N ASP A 284 -16.31 5.11 14.38
CA ASP A 284 -15.51 4.30 13.44
C ASP A 284 -14.18 3.79 14.05
N ASN A 285 -13.68 4.38 15.14
CA ASN A 285 -12.45 3.94 15.82
C ASN A 285 -12.72 2.95 16.97
N ASP A 286 -13.97 2.81 17.40
CA ASP A 286 -14.42 1.84 18.42
C ASP A 286 -14.94 0.52 17.80
N GLN A 287 -14.73 0.31 16.49
CA GLN A 287 -15.00 -0.92 15.74
C GLN A 287 -13.72 -1.57 15.23
#